data_AF-A0A929KBH6-F1
#
_entry.id   AF-A0A929KBH6-F1
#
_cell.length_a   1.000
_cell.length_b   1.000
_cell.length_c   1.000
_cell.angle_alpha   90.00
_cell.angle_beta   90.00
_cell.angle_gamma   90.00
#
_symmetry.space_group_name_H-M   'P 1'
#
loop_
_entity.id
_entity.type
_entity.pdbx_description
1 polymer ?
#
loop_
_entity_poly.entity_id
_entity_poly.type
_entity_poly.pdbx_seq_one_letter_code
_entity_poly.pdbx_strand_id
1 'polypeptide(L)'
;MKNLEIEINDYLRRNVVAYYHGHHKAWHTTQVGFINTLKNDKADFTNLKKDFGFTLKGAQQSLYSVLSEDLPIIADSVSNKLTVCVIPRSRRNEEYKASQLLFTSTVKEFVLDNLDLFNDGSDYIIRTRNTPTTHTTRDYNSVKVGLTLETCNISDDIRGKDILLIDDIYTKSVNINEDCIQALYDKGARSVIFYAVGNTM
;
A
#
# COMPACT_ATOMS: atom_id res chain seq x y z
N MET A 1 8.49 13.44 0.60
CA MET A 1 8.36 12.53 -0.57
C MET A 1 9.57 12.54 -1.52
N LYS A 2 9.83 11.42 -2.21
CA LYS A 2 10.76 11.25 -3.35
C LYS A 2 10.03 10.60 -4.53
N ASN A 3 10.44 10.91 -5.77
CA ASN A 3 9.88 10.31 -6.98
C ASN A 3 10.69 9.09 -7.46
N LEU A 4 9.99 8.18 -8.15
CA LEU A 4 10.58 7.13 -8.99
C LEU A 4 9.63 6.80 -10.14
N GLU A 5 10.11 6.01 -11.09
CA GLU A 5 9.28 5.42 -12.14
C GLU A 5 9.30 3.90 -11.96
N ILE A 6 8.11 3.27 -11.92
CA ILE A 6 8.00 1.82 -12.02
C ILE A 6 7.98 1.49 -13.50
N GLU A 7 9.04 0.84 -13.96
CA GLU A 7 9.28 0.54 -15.37
C GLU A 7 8.45 -0.65 -15.85
N ILE A 8 8.14 -0.67 -17.15
CA ILE A 8 7.52 -1.82 -17.82
C ILE A 8 8.30 -3.12 -17.57
N ASN A 9 7.59 -4.21 -17.31
CA ASN A 9 8.14 -5.56 -17.17
C ASN A 9 7.05 -6.61 -17.50
N ASP A 10 7.29 -7.88 -17.17
CA ASP A 10 6.34 -8.97 -17.46
C ASP A 10 4.99 -8.83 -16.72
N TYR A 11 4.95 -8.08 -15.63
CA TYR A 11 3.78 -7.89 -14.75
C TYR A 11 3.04 -6.58 -15.03
N LEU A 12 3.75 -5.56 -15.51
CA LEU A 12 3.21 -4.23 -15.76
C LEU A 12 3.52 -3.81 -17.19
N ARG A 13 2.48 -3.48 -17.98
CA ARG A 13 2.59 -3.21 -19.43
C ARG A 13 2.85 -1.74 -19.79
N ARG A 14 3.11 -0.88 -18.81
CA ARG A 14 3.39 0.55 -19.02
C ARG A 14 4.15 1.14 -17.83
N ASN A 15 4.95 2.16 -18.08
CA ASN A 15 5.58 2.89 -16.98
C ASN A 15 4.53 3.59 -16.10
N VAL A 16 4.82 3.66 -14.81
CA VAL A 16 3.94 4.29 -13.82
C VAL A 16 4.73 5.27 -12.96
N VAL A 17 4.19 6.47 -12.81
CA VAL A 17 4.71 7.47 -11.87
C VAL A 17 4.49 6.97 -10.46
N ALA A 18 5.57 6.97 -9.68
CA ALA A 18 5.56 6.45 -8.33
C ALA A 18 6.28 7.39 -7.36
N TYR A 19 5.88 7.31 -6.11
CA TYR A 19 6.46 8.11 -5.03
C TYR A 19 6.69 7.26 -3.79
N TYR A 20 7.61 7.72 -2.94
CA TYR A 20 7.79 7.14 -1.61
C TYR A 20 8.25 8.17 -0.59
N HIS A 21 7.96 7.91 0.68
CA HIS A 21 8.36 8.80 1.76
C HIS A 21 9.84 8.59 2.15
N GLY A 22 10.19 7.37 2.57
CA GLY A 22 11.52 7.10 3.16
C GLY A 22 12.11 5.74 2.80
N HIS A 23 13.39 5.56 3.08
CA HIS A 23 14.08 4.29 2.79
C HIS A 23 13.80 3.22 3.84
N HIS A 24 13.47 2.02 3.36
CA HIS A 24 13.34 0.80 4.15
C HIS A 24 14.56 -0.10 3.96
N LYS A 25 15.59 0.08 4.79
CA LYS A 25 16.85 -0.69 4.67
C LYS A 25 16.80 -2.02 5.44
N ALA A 26 16.35 -1.98 6.68
CA ALA A 26 16.14 -3.16 7.52
C ALA A 26 15.22 -2.82 8.68
N TRP A 27 14.80 -3.84 9.44
CA TRP A 27 13.76 -3.74 10.47
C TRP A 27 14.06 -2.69 11.56
N HIS A 28 15.34 -2.53 11.92
CA HIS A 28 15.79 -1.64 13.00
C HIS A 28 16.52 -0.38 12.51
N THR A 29 16.75 -0.25 11.20
CA THR A 29 17.59 0.81 10.61
C THR A 29 16.92 1.40 9.37
N THR A 30 15.67 1.81 9.51
CA THR A 30 14.86 2.43 8.46
C THR A 30 14.30 3.78 8.91
N GLN A 31 14.13 4.70 7.95
CA GLN A 31 13.45 5.98 8.18
C GLN A 31 11.95 5.80 8.48
N VAL A 32 11.38 4.66 8.09
CA VAL A 32 9.95 4.34 8.21
C VAL A 32 9.71 3.15 9.14
N GLY A 33 10.45 3.12 10.26
CA GLY A 33 10.43 2.00 11.22
C GLY A 33 9.06 1.73 11.84
N PHE A 34 8.20 2.75 11.92
CA PHE A 34 6.83 2.63 12.39
C PHE A 34 5.99 1.63 11.57
N ILE A 35 6.32 1.39 10.29
CA ILE A 35 5.64 0.38 9.46
C ILE A 35 5.76 -1.01 10.11
N ASN A 36 6.92 -1.36 10.67
CA ASN A 36 7.15 -2.67 11.27
C ASN A 36 6.28 -2.87 12.52
N THR A 37 6.07 -1.80 13.29
CA THR A 37 5.14 -1.77 14.41
C THR A 37 3.69 -1.93 13.93
N LEU A 38 3.30 -1.27 12.83
CA LEU A 38 1.94 -1.36 12.26
C LEU A 38 1.62 -2.75 11.69
N LYS A 39 2.60 -3.45 11.12
CA LYS A 39 2.42 -4.80 10.57
C LYS A 39 1.91 -5.78 11.63
N ASN A 40 2.49 -5.68 12.84
CA ASN A 40 2.10 -6.49 14.01
C ASN A 40 1.85 -7.96 13.64
N ASP A 41 2.78 -8.59 12.89
CA ASP A 41 2.54 -9.87 12.21
C ASP A 41 2.13 -10.99 13.18
N LYS A 42 2.59 -10.93 14.43
CA LYS A 42 2.28 -11.89 15.50
C LYS A 42 1.09 -11.49 16.38
N ALA A 43 0.50 -10.32 16.15
CA ALA A 43 -0.63 -9.77 16.89
C ALA A 43 -0.40 -9.67 18.41
N ASP A 44 0.85 -9.45 18.82
CA ASP A 44 1.32 -9.39 20.21
C ASP A 44 1.75 -7.98 20.65
N PHE A 45 1.85 -7.03 19.71
CA PHE A 45 2.18 -5.63 20.04
C PHE A 45 1.00 -4.93 20.71
N THR A 46 1.32 -4.00 21.61
CA THR A 46 0.32 -3.27 22.41
C THR A 46 0.63 -1.77 22.44
N ASN A 47 -0.29 -0.97 22.95
CA ASN A 47 -0.06 0.46 23.18
C ASN A 47 0.82 0.76 24.40
N LEU A 48 1.18 -0.24 25.21
CA LEU A 48 1.95 -0.07 26.43
C LEU A 48 3.45 -0.25 26.23
N LYS A 49 3.86 -0.90 25.13
CA LYS A 49 5.25 -1.21 24.81
C LYS A 49 5.64 -0.57 23.49
N LYS A 50 6.89 -0.13 23.40
CA LYS A 50 7.49 0.33 22.15
C LYS A 50 8.14 -0.85 21.42
N ASP A 51 7.53 -1.29 20.34
CA ASP A 51 8.09 -2.28 19.42
C ASP A 51 8.66 -1.53 18.21
N PHE A 52 9.92 -1.80 17.85
CA PHE A 52 10.69 -1.01 16.87
C PHE A 52 10.78 0.50 17.17
N GLY A 53 10.66 0.88 18.45
CA GLY A 53 10.72 2.28 18.90
C GLY A 53 9.37 2.99 18.97
N PHE A 54 8.28 2.34 18.55
CA PHE A 54 6.94 2.92 18.51
C PHE A 54 5.91 2.06 19.26
N THR A 55 4.93 2.69 19.90
CA THR A 55 3.69 2.01 20.28
C THR A 55 2.81 1.88 19.04
N LEU A 56 1.78 1.02 19.05
CA LEU A 56 0.84 0.94 17.91
C LEU A 56 0.22 2.31 17.58
N LYS A 57 -0.27 3.04 18.60
CA LYS A 57 -0.79 4.40 18.45
C LYS A 57 0.26 5.37 17.90
N GLY A 58 1.49 5.34 18.42
CA GLY A 58 2.57 6.19 17.92
C GLY A 58 2.91 5.90 16.46
N ALA A 59 2.86 4.63 16.06
CA ALA A 59 3.10 4.23 14.69
C ALA A 59 1.97 4.67 13.73
N GLN A 60 0.70 4.62 14.18
CA GLN A 60 -0.44 5.17 13.41
C GLN A 60 -0.31 6.68 13.23
N GLN A 61 0.07 7.41 14.28
CA GLN A 61 0.31 8.85 14.22
C GLN A 61 1.44 9.20 13.24
N SER A 62 2.53 8.42 13.23
CA SER A 62 3.60 8.60 12.25
C SER A 62 3.13 8.35 10.82
N LEU A 63 2.35 7.28 10.58
CA LEU A 63 1.77 7.02 9.25
C LEU A 63 0.85 8.18 8.83
N TYR A 64 -0.09 8.59 9.68
CA TYR A 64 -0.99 9.69 9.37
C TYR A 64 -0.22 10.97 9.03
N SER A 65 0.79 11.34 9.82
CA SER A 65 1.65 12.50 9.57
C SER A 65 2.34 12.43 8.20
N VAL A 66 2.83 11.25 7.81
CA VAL A 66 3.45 11.04 6.50
C VAL A 66 2.44 11.20 5.36
N LEU A 67 1.22 10.68 5.52
CA LEU A 67 0.15 10.84 4.53
C LEU A 67 -0.27 12.31 4.39
N SER A 68 -0.38 13.04 5.51
CA SER A 68 -0.71 14.47 5.53
C SER A 68 0.38 15.35 4.92
N GLU A 69 1.65 14.94 4.99
CA GLU A 69 2.76 15.65 4.33
C GLU A 69 2.78 15.39 2.82
N ASP A 70 2.71 14.12 2.41
CA ASP A 70 3.03 13.72 1.04
C ASP A 70 1.81 13.72 0.10
N LEU A 71 0.64 13.24 0.54
CA LEU A 71 -0.48 12.98 -0.38
C LEU A 71 -1.13 14.25 -0.95
N PRO A 72 -1.32 15.35 -0.21
CA PRO A 72 -1.85 16.59 -0.78
C PRO A 72 -0.99 17.12 -1.95
N ILE A 73 0.34 16.97 -1.87
CA ILE A 73 1.26 17.36 -2.95
C ILE A 73 0.99 16.56 -4.22
N ILE A 74 0.69 15.26 -4.09
CA ILE A 74 0.32 14.41 -5.25
C ILE A 74 -1.03 14.85 -5.81
N ALA A 75 -2.01 15.13 -4.95
CA ALA A 75 -3.33 15.58 -5.38
C ALA A 75 -3.25 16.89 -6.18
N ASP A 76 -2.44 17.84 -5.73
CA ASP A 76 -2.23 19.13 -6.42
C ASP A 76 -1.52 19.00 -7.76
N SER A 77 -0.79 17.89 -7.98
CA SER A 77 -0.07 17.63 -9.23
C SER A 77 -0.96 17.11 -10.37
N VAL A 78 -2.24 16.80 -10.09
CA VAL A 78 -3.19 16.25 -11.05
C VAL A 78 -4.46 17.11 -11.14
N SER A 79 -5.13 17.06 -12.29
CA SER A 79 -6.36 17.86 -12.51
C SER A 79 -7.62 17.21 -11.95
N ASN A 80 -7.62 15.88 -11.78
CA ASN A 80 -8.77 15.12 -11.33
C ASN A 80 -8.57 14.63 -9.90
N LYS A 81 -9.67 14.61 -9.14
CA LYS A 81 -9.70 14.05 -7.79
C LYS A 81 -9.34 12.56 -7.79
N LEU A 82 -8.33 12.19 -7.02
CA LEU A 82 -7.82 10.82 -6.94
C LEU A 82 -8.71 9.93 -6.07
N THR A 83 -8.85 8.67 -6.45
CA THR A 83 -9.43 7.63 -5.60
C THR A 83 -8.31 6.84 -4.93
N VAL A 84 -8.30 6.84 -3.60
CA VAL A 84 -7.24 6.19 -2.82
C VAL A 84 -7.59 4.73 -2.61
N CYS A 85 -6.74 3.84 -3.12
CA CYS A 85 -6.83 2.40 -2.93
C CYS A 85 -5.63 1.89 -2.15
N VAL A 86 -5.80 0.79 -1.41
CA VAL A 86 -4.74 0.19 -0.60
C VAL A 86 -4.50 -1.24 -1.06
N ILE A 87 -3.24 -1.63 -1.25
CA ILE A 87 -2.91 -3.03 -1.55
C ILE A 87 -3.25 -3.88 -0.31
N PRO A 88 -4.08 -4.94 -0.46
CA PRO A 88 -4.45 -5.75 0.68
C PRO A 88 -3.29 -6.65 1.10
N ARG A 89 -3.25 -6.92 2.40
CA ARG A 89 -2.32 -7.86 3.02
C ARG A 89 -2.39 -9.25 2.37
N SER A 90 -1.38 -10.08 2.67
CA SER A 90 -1.22 -11.41 2.05
C SER A 90 -2.39 -12.36 2.32
N ARG A 91 -3.09 -12.22 3.45
CA ARG A 91 -4.25 -13.04 3.82
C ARG A 91 -5.54 -12.23 3.77
N ARG A 92 -6.68 -12.92 3.83
CA ARG A 92 -8.00 -12.29 3.94
C ARG A 92 -8.10 -11.46 5.22
N ASN A 93 -8.85 -10.36 5.18
CA ASN A 93 -8.96 -9.44 6.31
C ASN A 93 -9.55 -10.10 7.56
N GLU A 94 -10.46 -11.07 7.39
CA GLU A 94 -11.10 -11.78 8.50
C GLU A 94 -10.15 -12.71 9.27
N GLU A 95 -8.97 -13.02 8.71
CA GLU A 95 -7.91 -13.78 9.38
C GLU A 95 -7.00 -12.91 10.26
N TYR A 96 -7.11 -11.58 10.15
CA TYR A 96 -6.30 -10.64 10.91
C TYR A 96 -7.08 -10.06 12.09
N LYS A 97 -6.38 -9.79 13.19
CA LYS A 97 -6.94 -8.94 14.25
C LYS A 97 -6.97 -7.48 13.78
N ALA A 98 -7.87 -6.69 14.33
CA ALA A 98 -7.93 -5.24 14.06
C ALA A 98 -6.58 -4.53 14.28
N SER A 99 -5.81 -4.96 15.29
CA SER A 99 -4.46 -4.44 15.58
C SER A 99 -3.39 -4.78 14.53
N GLN A 100 -3.70 -5.61 13.53
CA GLN A 100 -2.84 -5.95 12.39
C GLN A 100 -3.30 -5.28 11.08
N LEU A 101 -4.48 -4.64 11.10
CA LEU A 101 -5.05 -3.90 9.97
C LEU A 101 -4.88 -2.38 10.12
N LEU A 102 -4.04 -1.95 11.07
CA LEU A 102 -3.87 -0.53 11.42
C LEU A 102 -3.33 0.32 10.26
N PHE A 103 -2.54 -0.27 9.36
CA PHE A 103 -2.08 0.43 8.15
C PHE A 103 -3.27 0.86 7.29
N THR A 104 -4.10 -0.09 6.87
CA THR A 104 -5.27 0.19 6.03
C THR A 104 -6.29 1.06 6.75
N SER A 105 -6.54 0.83 8.05
CA SER A 105 -7.48 1.68 8.79
C SER A 105 -6.99 3.11 8.93
N THR A 106 -5.69 3.34 9.12
CA THR A 106 -5.13 4.71 9.20
C THR A 106 -5.11 5.40 7.83
N VAL A 107 -4.87 4.68 6.73
CA VAL A 107 -5.06 5.25 5.38
C VAL A 107 -6.52 5.64 5.18
N LYS A 108 -7.48 4.76 5.55
CA LYS A 108 -8.91 5.05 5.45
C LYS A 108 -9.31 6.27 6.28
N GLU A 109 -8.86 6.34 7.53
CA GLU A 109 -9.08 7.49 8.42
C GLU A 109 -8.59 8.78 7.77
N PHE A 110 -7.34 8.80 7.27
CA PHE A 110 -6.79 9.95 6.55
C PHE A 110 -7.66 10.37 5.36
N VAL A 111 -8.13 9.43 4.54
CA VAL A 111 -8.94 9.75 3.36
C VAL A 111 -10.31 10.32 3.77
N LEU A 112 -10.93 9.77 4.81
CA LEU A 112 -12.22 10.26 5.33
C LEU A 112 -12.10 11.68 5.90
N ASP A 113 -10.95 12.02 6.48
CA ASP A 113 -10.67 13.38 6.96
C ASP A 113 -10.37 14.38 5.83
N ASN A 114 -10.03 13.89 4.62
CA ASN A 114 -9.60 14.69 3.48
C ASN A 114 -10.47 14.42 2.23
N LEU A 115 -11.79 14.29 2.43
CA LEU A 115 -12.76 14.01 1.37
C LEU A 115 -12.95 15.16 0.39
N ASP A 116 -12.40 16.34 0.64
CA ASP A 116 -12.29 17.43 -0.34
C ASP A 116 -11.22 17.13 -1.40
N LEU A 117 -10.12 16.50 -1.00
CA LEU A 117 -8.99 16.15 -1.87
C LEU A 117 -9.08 14.74 -2.49
N PHE A 118 -9.69 13.78 -1.78
CA PHE A 118 -9.67 12.37 -2.17
C PHE A 118 -11.05 11.72 -2.17
N ASN A 119 -11.19 10.64 -2.93
CA ASN A 119 -12.31 9.72 -2.83
C ASN A 119 -11.85 8.45 -2.12
N ASP A 120 -12.66 7.93 -1.20
CA ASP A 120 -12.38 6.66 -0.52
C ASP A 120 -12.60 5.49 -1.47
N GLY A 121 -11.54 4.72 -1.71
CA GLY A 121 -11.57 3.41 -2.37
C GLY A 121 -10.73 2.40 -1.58
N SER A 122 -10.57 2.62 -0.26
CA SER A 122 -9.71 1.80 0.61
C SER A 122 -10.16 0.34 0.71
N ASP A 123 -11.42 0.05 0.35
CA ASP A 123 -12.03 -1.27 0.28
C ASP A 123 -12.28 -1.76 -1.16
N TYR A 124 -11.74 -1.09 -2.18
CA TYR A 124 -11.94 -1.50 -3.57
C TYR A 124 -11.14 -2.75 -3.96
N ILE A 125 -10.09 -3.09 -3.22
CA ILE A 125 -9.24 -4.26 -3.47
C ILE A 125 -9.28 -5.15 -2.24
N ILE A 126 -10.05 -6.24 -2.30
CA ILE A 126 -10.28 -7.13 -1.16
C ILE A 126 -9.66 -8.50 -1.46
N ARG A 127 -8.75 -8.97 -0.60
CA ARG A 127 -8.15 -10.30 -0.72
C ARG A 127 -9.20 -11.38 -0.47
N THR A 128 -9.46 -12.23 -1.47
CA THR A 128 -10.38 -13.38 -1.40
C THR A 128 -9.66 -14.72 -1.35
N ARG A 129 -8.35 -14.77 -1.55
CA ARG A 129 -7.52 -15.97 -1.37
C ARG A 129 -6.15 -15.60 -0.84
N ASN A 130 -5.61 -16.38 0.08
CA ASN A 130 -4.28 -16.11 0.64
C ASN A 130 -3.19 -16.23 -0.43
N THR A 131 -2.21 -15.35 -0.34
CA THR A 131 -0.99 -15.35 -1.14
C THR A 131 0.20 -15.74 -0.25
N PRO A 132 1.26 -16.34 -0.82
CA PRO A 132 2.48 -16.58 -0.07
C PRO A 132 3.08 -15.27 0.45
N THR A 133 3.55 -15.27 1.70
CA THR A 133 4.28 -14.14 2.25
C THR A 133 5.73 -14.19 1.79
N THR A 134 6.04 -13.53 0.68
CA THR A 134 7.38 -13.54 0.04
C THR A 134 8.52 -13.17 1.00
N HIS A 135 8.27 -12.29 1.98
CA HIS A 135 9.25 -11.92 3.02
C HIS A 135 9.51 -13.06 4.03
N THR A 136 8.52 -13.92 4.28
CA THR A 136 8.65 -15.07 5.20
C THR A 136 9.18 -16.31 4.48
N THR A 137 8.66 -16.58 3.28
CA THR A 137 8.97 -17.79 2.52
C THR A 137 10.24 -17.65 1.68
N ARG A 138 10.65 -16.41 1.37
CA ARG A 138 11.68 -16.07 0.35
C ARG A 138 11.41 -16.71 -1.01
N ASP A 139 10.16 -17.14 -1.24
CA ASP A 139 9.72 -17.76 -2.49
C ASP A 139 9.12 -16.69 -3.39
N TYR A 140 10.01 -15.93 -4.04
CA TYR A 140 9.63 -14.90 -4.99
C TYR A 140 9.06 -15.47 -6.29
N ASN A 141 9.34 -16.75 -6.60
CA ASN A 141 8.78 -17.43 -7.78
C ASN A 141 7.27 -17.70 -7.65
N SER A 142 6.74 -17.60 -6.43
CA SER A 142 5.30 -17.73 -6.18
C SER A 142 4.49 -16.51 -6.62
N VAL A 143 5.14 -15.37 -6.86
CA VAL A 143 4.50 -14.21 -7.48
C VAL A 143 4.46 -14.46 -8.98
N LYS A 144 3.25 -14.59 -9.53
CA LYS A 144 3.01 -14.85 -10.94
C LYS A 144 2.13 -13.75 -11.53
N VAL A 145 2.27 -13.50 -12.83
CA VAL A 145 1.42 -12.54 -13.54
C VAL A 145 -0.05 -12.92 -13.36
N GLY A 146 -0.88 -11.94 -12.98
CA GLY A 146 -2.30 -12.11 -12.70
C GLY A 146 -2.62 -12.54 -11.25
N LEU A 147 -1.65 -12.57 -10.33
CA LEU A 147 -1.87 -12.98 -8.94
C LEU A 147 -2.97 -12.16 -8.27
N THR A 148 -3.00 -10.84 -8.48
CA THR A 148 -3.97 -9.92 -7.91
C THR A 148 -5.37 -10.23 -8.42
N LEU A 149 -5.56 -10.42 -9.73
CA LEU A 149 -6.86 -10.79 -10.29
C LEU A 149 -7.33 -12.18 -9.84
N GLU A 150 -6.40 -13.12 -9.59
CA GLU A 150 -6.74 -14.45 -9.08
C GLU A 150 -7.17 -14.42 -7.60
N THR A 151 -6.57 -13.54 -6.80
CA THR A 151 -6.65 -13.61 -5.34
C THR A 151 -7.36 -12.44 -4.68
N CYS A 152 -7.75 -11.43 -5.45
CA CYS A 152 -8.53 -10.29 -4.97
C CYS A 152 -9.84 -10.15 -5.75
N ASN A 153 -10.88 -9.73 -5.04
CA ASN A 153 -12.01 -9.06 -5.65
C ASN A 153 -11.66 -7.57 -5.82
N ILE A 154 -11.89 -7.04 -7.02
CA ILE A 154 -11.63 -5.64 -7.36
C ILE A 154 -12.96 -4.99 -7.76
N SER A 155 -13.34 -3.91 -7.07
CA SER A 155 -14.60 -3.20 -7.30
C SER A 155 -14.72 -2.68 -8.73
N ASP A 156 -15.91 -2.81 -9.33
CA ASP A 156 -16.22 -2.26 -10.65
C ASP A 156 -16.23 -0.73 -10.67
N ASP A 157 -16.28 -0.10 -9.49
CA ASP A 157 -16.20 1.35 -9.35
C ASP A 157 -14.84 1.91 -9.78
N ILE A 158 -13.78 1.09 -9.89
CA ILE A 158 -12.46 1.51 -10.38
C ILE A 158 -12.51 2.05 -11.81
N ARG A 159 -13.49 1.59 -12.61
CA ARG A 159 -13.60 1.93 -14.02
C ARG A 159 -13.70 3.43 -14.26
N GLY A 160 -12.75 3.97 -15.02
CA GLY A 160 -12.67 5.38 -15.38
C GLY A 160 -12.15 6.30 -14.27
N LYS A 161 -11.68 5.77 -13.13
CA LYS A 161 -11.10 6.58 -12.05
C LYS A 161 -9.59 6.76 -12.21
N ASP A 162 -9.08 7.89 -11.71
CA ASP A 162 -7.66 8.09 -11.47
C ASP A 162 -7.32 7.59 -10.06
N ILE A 163 -6.45 6.59 -9.96
CA ILE A 163 -6.18 5.87 -8.72
C ILE A 163 -4.87 6.35 -8.11
N LEU A 164 -4.88 6.60 -6.80
CA LEU A 164 -3.68 6.64 -5.97
C LEU A 164 -3.59 5.31 -5.21
N LEU A 165 -2.71 4.41 -5.65
CA LEU A 165 -2.52 3.09 -5.05
C LEU A 165 -1.43 3.15 -3.97
N ILE A 166 -1.78 2.77 -2.75
CA ILE A 166 -0.90 2.84 -1.58
C ILE A 166 -0.47 1.44 -1.12
N ASP A 167 0.82 1.27 -0.85
CA ASP A 167 1.36 0.10 -0.15
C ASP A 167 2.30 0.50 1.00
N ASP A 168 2.59 -0.44 1.89
CA ASP A 168 3.51 -0.21 3.00
C ASP A 168 4.95 -0.04 2.50
N ILE A 169 5.43 -0.96 1.68
CA ILE A 169 6.83 -1.01 1.22
C ILE A 169 6.87 -1.45 -0.23
N TYR A 170 7.53 -0.67 -1.07
CA TYR A 170 7.92 -1.07 -2.41
C TYR A 170 9.28 -1.78 -2.40
N THR A 171 9.35 -2.90 -3.12
CA THR A 171 10.58 -3.64 -3.36
C THR A 171 10.68 -4.01 -4.84
N LYS A 172 11.63 -3.39 -5.54
CA LYS A 172 11.85 -3.64 -6.98
C LYS A 172 12.10 -5.14 -7.20
N SER A 173 11.52 -5.69 -8.27
CA SER A 173 11.64 -7.10 -8.67
C SER A 173 10.81 -8.11 -7.86
N VAL A 174 10.08 -7.70 -6.82
CA VAL A 174 9.10 -8.58 -6.15
C VAL A 174 7.80 -8.68 -6.94
N ASN A 175 7.47 -7.65 -7.74
CA ASN A 175 6.38 -7.62 -8.71
C ASN A 175 4.96 -7.71 -8.14
N ILE A 176 4.77 -7.64 -6.81
CA ILE A 176 3.42 -7.58 -6.20
C ILE A 176 2.74 -6.25 -6.52
N ASN A 177 3.50 -5.14 -6.45
CA ASN A 177 2.97 -3.81 -6.72
C ASN A 177 2.65 -3.67 -8.21
N GLU A 178 3.58 -4.08 -9.07
CA GLU A 178 3.46 -4.10 -10.53
C GLU A 178 2.24 -4.89 -10.99
N ASP A 179 2.05 -6.11 -10.44
CA ASP A 179 0.89 -6.95 -10.73
C ASP A 179 -0.43 -6.32 -10.29
N CYS A 180 -0.45 -5.67 -9.11
CA CYS A 180 -1.64 -4.98 -8.61
C CYS A 180 -1.99 -3.75 -9.45
N ILE A 181 -0.99 -2.95 -9.84
CA ILE A 181 -1.15 -1.81 -10.75
C ILE A 181 -1.74 -2.29 -12.08
N GLN A 182 -1.21 -3.37 -12.66
CA GLN A 182 -1.73 -3.91 -13.92
C GLN A 182 -3.17 -4.41 -13.78
N ALA A 183 -3.53 -5.04 -12.65
CA ALA A 183 -4.88 -5.48 -12.38
C ALA A 183 -5.89 -4.30 -12.34
N LEU A 184 -5.49 -3.14 -11.83
CA LEU A 184 -6.32 -1.93 -11.86
C LEU A 184 -6.55 -1.43 -13.28
N TYR A 185 -5.50 -1.41 -14.12
CA TYR A 185 -5.65 -1.07 -15.53
C TYR A 185 -6.54 -2.08 -16.28
N ASP A 186 -6.38 -3.37 -16.03
CA ASP A 186 -7.20 -4.42 -16.63
C ASP A 186 -8.68 -4.31 -16.19
N LYS A 187 -8.95 -3.72 -15.02
CA LYS A 187 -10.29 -3.36 -14.52
C LYS A 187 -10.80 -1.99 -14.99
N GLY A 188 -10.03 -1.31 -15.84
CA GLY A 188 -10.46 -0.08 -16.50
C GLY A 188 -10.16 1.20 -15.72
N ALA A 189 -9.22 1.18 -14.77
CA ALA A 189 -8.68 2.43 -14.21
C ALA A 189 -8.16 3.33 -15.34
N ARG A 190 -8.46 4.64 -15.26
CA ARG A 190 -8.00 5.61 -16.26
C ARG A 190 -6.52 5.89 -16.11
N SER A 191 -6.07 6.10 -14.88
CA SER A 191 -4.66 6.26 -14.52
C SER A 191 -4.39 5.66 -13.14
N VAL A 192 -3.13 5.35 -12.86
CA VAL A 192 -2.66 4.87 -11.55
C VAL A 192 -1.38 5.62 -11.24
N ILE A 193 -1.35 6.27 -10.08
CA ILE A 193 -0.14 6.77 -9.41
C ILE A 193 0.11 5.82 -8.24
N PHE A 194 1.35 5.38 -8.08
CA PHE A 194 1.73 4.51 -6.96
C PHE A 194 2.43 5.29 -5.85
N TYR A 195 2.10 4.98 -4.61
CA TYR A 195 2.77 5.55 -3.44
C TYR A 195 3.11 4.46 -2.44
N ALA A 196 4.36 4.43 -1.98
CA ALA A 196 4.79 3.56 -0.90
C ALA A 196 5.32 4.37 0.28
N VAL A 197 5.02 3.96 1.50
CA VAL A 197 5.62 4.63 2.67
C VAL A 197 7.13 4.34 2.71
N GLY A 198 7.51 3.08 2.51
CA GLY A 198 8.90 2.64 2.42
C GLY A 198 9.32 2.24 1.00
N ASN A 199 10.57 2.50 0.65
CA ASN A 199 11.21 1.88 -0.53
C ASN A 199 12.50 1.16 -0.12
N THR A 200 12.65 -0.09 -0.53
CA THR A 200 13.92 -0.83 -0.42
C THR A 200 14.83 -0.41 -1.58
N MET A 201 16.09 -0.11 -1.29
CA MET A 201 17.09 0.22 -2.32
C MET A 201 17.81 -1.05 -2.78
#